data_AF-A0A950UEY1-F1
#
_entry.id   AF-A0A950UEY1-F1
#
_cell.length_a   1.000
_cell.length_b   1.000
_cell.length_c   1.000
_cell.angle_alpha   90.00
_cell.angle_beta   90.00
_cell.angle_gamma   90.00
#
_symmetry.space_group_name_H-M   'P 1'
#
loop_
_entity.id
_entity.type
_entity.pdbx_description
1 polymer ?
#
loop_
_entity_poly.entity_id
_entity_poly.type
_entity_poly.pdbx_seq_one_letter_code
_entity_poly.pdbx_strand_id
1 'polypeptide(L)'
;MNLSASAAVVILALASPPATGIADCQSAGDAFQAALAKVVNALRGYEQCIASSNGKVKCTAEMQAVDDAQDDFEDAVDEYKKACP
;
A
#
# COMPACT_ATOMS: atom_id res chain seq x y z
N MET A 1 -17.94 -59.63 15.30
CA MET A 1 -18.13 -58.31 15.96
C MET A 1 -16.77 -57.89 16.48
N ASN A 2 -16.06 -56.85 16.05
CA ASN A 2 -16.35 -55.63 15.29
C ASN A 2 -15.00 -55.18 14.66
N LEU A 3 -14.94 -55.02 13.33
CA LEU A 3 -15.10 -53.78 12.55
C LEU A 3 -13.74 -53.15 12.20
N SER A 4 -13.31 -53.52 10.99
CA SER A 4 -12.33 -52.93 10.05
C SER A 4 -11.62 -51.64 10.48
N ALA A 5 -10.28 -51.73 10.54
CA ALA A 5 -9.40 -50.57 10.46
C ALA A 5 -9.54 -49.94 9.07
N SER A 6 -10.31 -48.87 8.97
CA SER A 6 -10.35 -48.01 7.79
C SER A 6 -9.74 -46.67 8.17
N ALA A 7 -8.46 -46.50 7.85
CA ALA A 7 -7.78 -45.23 7.90
C ALA A 7 -8.45 -44.27 6.90
N ALA A 8 -9.29 -43.37 7.41
CA ALA A 8 -9.84 -42.29 6.61
C ALA A 8 -8.74 -41.24 6.40
N VAL A 9 -8.15 -41.23 5.20
CA VAL A 9 -7.26 -40.18 4.75
C VAL A 9 -8.10 -38.92 4.55
N VAL A 10 -7.99 -37.96 5.46
CA VAL A 10 -8.57 -36.62 5.28
C VAL A 10 -7.67 -35.87 4.30
N ILE A 11 -8.06 -35.84 3.02
CA ILE A 11 -7.44 -34.96 2.04
C ILE A 11 -7.97 -33.55 2.33
N LEU A 12 -7.17 -32.73 3.01
CA LEU A 12 -7.40 -31.28 3.01
C LEU A 12 -7.13 -30.80 1.58
N ALA A 13 -8.20 -30.56 0.84
CA ALA A 13 -8.13 -29.77 -0.38
C ALA A 13 -7.66 -28.37 0.02
N LEU A 14 -6.39 -28.06 -0.22
CA LEU A 14 -5.88 -26.71 -0.20
C LEU A 14 -6.60 -25.96 -1.34
N ALA A 15 -7.73 -25.35 -1.03
CA ALA A 15 -8.34 -24.37 -1.91
C ALA A 15 -7.34 -23.22 -2.04
N SER A 16 -6.53 -23.25 -3.10
CA SER A 16 -5.75 -22.09 -3.50
C SER A 16 -6.76 -20.97 -3.74
N PRO A 17 -6.62 -19.80 -3.08
CA PRO A 17 -7.49 -18.68 -3.40
C PRO A 17 -7.38 -18.38 -4.90
N PRO A 18 -8.47 -17.94 -5.55
CA PRO A 18 -8.46 -17.66 -6.98
C PRO A 18 -7.33 -16.67 -7.30
N ALA A 19 -6.71 -16.85 -8.46
CA ALA A 19 -5.56 -16.08 -8.94
C ALA A 19 -5.86 -14.59 -9.27
N THR A 20 -6.81 -13.97 -8.57
CA THR A 20 -7.08 -12.52 -8.62
C THR A 20 -5.95 -11.74 -7.95
N GLY A 21 -5.31 -12.33 -6.93
CA GLY A 21 -4.26 -11.68 -6.13
C GLY A 21 -3.04 -11.17 -6.90
N ILE A 22 -2.68 -11.74 -8.06
CA ILE A 22 -1.49 -11.26 -8.80
C ILE A 22 -1.77 -9.95 -9.55
N ALA A 23 -2.93 -9.85 -10.22
CA ALA A 23 -3.31 -8.63 -10.95
C ALA A 23 -3.67 -7.49 -9.98
N ASP A 24 -4.32 -7.85 -8.87
CA ASP A 24 -4.62 -6.92 -7.77
C ASP A 24 -3.32 -6.43 -7.13
N CYS A 25 -2.32 -7.31 -6.94
CA CYS A 25 -1.01 -6.95 -6.42
C CYS A 25 -0.23 -6.02 -7.35
N GLN A 26 -0.23 -6.27 -8.67
CA GLN A 26 0.46 -5.39 -9.62
C GLN A 26 -0.15 -3.98 -9.60
N SER A 27 -1.49 -3.89 -9.65
CA SER A 27 -2.20 -2.61 -9.63
C SER A 27 -1.97 -1.87 -8.32
N ALA A 28 -1.99 -2.57 -7.18
CA ALA A 28 -1.66 -1.99 -5.89
C ALA A 28 -0.19 -1.54 -5.81
N GLY A 29 0.73 -2.25 -6.48
CA GLY A 29 2.13 -1.85 -6.60
C GLY A 29 2.31 -0.55 -7.37
N ASP A 30 1.58 -0.39 -8.48
CA ASP A 30 1.58 0.85 -9.26
C ASP A 30 1.00 2.01 -8.44
N ALA A 31 -0.08 1.78 -7.68
CA ALA A 31 -0.67 2.78 -6.79
C ALA A 31 0.28 3.18 -5.65
N PHE A 32 0.96 2.22 -5.02
CA PHE A 32 1.99 2.47 -4.02
C PHE A 32 3.12 3.34 -4.57
N GLN A 33 3.65 3.02 -5.75
CA GLN A 33 4.73 3.80 -6.37
C GLN A 33 4.27 5.21 -6.74
N ALA A 34 3.04 5.35 -7.23
CA ALA A 34 2.46 6.65 -7.53
C ALA A 34 2.29 7.50 -6.26
N ALA A 35 1.82 6.92 -5.16
CA ALA A 35 1.67 7.62 -3.88
C ALA A 35 3.03 8.03 -3.30
N LEU A 36 4.05 7.15 -3.36
CA LEU A 36 5.42 7.51 -2.97
C LEU A 36 5.97 8.68 -3.79
N ALA A 37 5.71 8.70 -5.10
CA ALA A 37 6.12 9.79 -5.97
C ALA A 37 5.42 11.11 -5.59
N LYS A 38 4.14 11.07 -5.18
CA LYS A 38 3.42 12.26 -4.67
C LYS A 38 4.09 12.80 -3.41
N VAL A 39 4.41 11.95 -2.43
CA VAL A 39 5.10 12.37 -1.19
C VAL A 39 6.41 13.07 -1.51
N VAL A 40 7.25 12.47 -2.37
CA VAL A 40 8.53 13.06 -2.76
C VAL A 40 8.35 14.41 -3.45
N ASN A 41 7.35 14.55 -4.32
CA ASN A 41 7.08 15.81 -5.01
C ASN A 41 6.52 16.88 -4.07
N ALA A 42 5.65 16.53 -3.13
CA ALA A 42 5.14 17.44 -2.11
C ALA A 42 6.27 17.95 -1.22
N LEU A 43 7.17 17.08 -0.76
CA LEU A 43 8.35 17.45 0.01
C LEU A 43 9.24 18.43 -0.74
N ARG A 44 9.51 18.18 -2.03
CA ARG A 44 10.26 19.12 -2.88
C ARG A 44 9.57 20.47 -3.00
N GLY A 45 8.24 20.48 -3.12
CA GLY A 45 7.45 21.73 -3.14
C GLY A 45 7.61 22.52 -1.84
N TYR A 46 7.51 21.83 -0.70
CA TYR A 46 7.74 22.43 0.61
C TYR A 46 9.16 23.00 0.77
N GLU A 47 10.19 22.24 0.40
CA GLU A 47 11.58 22.69 0.40
C GLU A 47 11.78 23.94 -0.48
N GLN A 48 11.17 23.97 -1.67
CA GLN A 48 11.22 25.13 -2.57
C GLN A 48 10.54 26.36 -1.97
N CYS A 49 9.42 26.20 -1.27
CA CYS A 49 8.77 27.31 -0.58
C CYS A 49 9.65 27.86 0.54
N ILE A 50 10.28 27.00 1.35
CA ILE A 50 11.22 27.45 2.40
C ILE A 50 12.38 28.22 1.77
N ALA A 51 12.99 27.68 0.73
CA ALA A 51 14.14 28.29 0.07
C ALA A 51 13.80 29.65 -0.55
N SER A 52 12.67 29.74 -1.27
CA SER A 52 12.24 30.98 -1.94
C SER A 52 11.74 32.05 -0.97
N SER A 53 11.14 31.65 0.16
CA SER A 53 10.67 32.58 1.18
C SER A 53 11.75 33.05 2.14
N ASN A 54 12.94 32.42 2.11
CA ASN A 54 13.99 32.59 3.12
C ASN A 54 13.44 32.45 4.55
N GLY A 55 12.49 31.51 4.74
CA GLY A 55 11.79 31.25 6.00
C GLY A 55 10.78 32.30 6.45
N LYS A 56 10.46 33.31 5.62
CA LYS A 56 9.55 34.42 6.01
C LYS A 56 8.07 34.11 5.75
N VAL A 57 7.79 33.20 4.81
CA VAL A 57 6.43 32.75 4.51
C VAL A 57 6.21 31.43 5.22
N LYS A 58 5.04 31.30 5.86
CA LYS A 58 4.62 30.02 6.39
C LYS A 58 4.08 29.21 5.21
N CYS A 59 4.86 28.24 4.76
CA CYS A 59 4.57 27.30 3.66
C CYS A 59 3.46 26.30 4.04
N THR A 60 2.36 26.81 4.59
CA THR A 60 1.28 26.00 5.18
C THR A 60 0.54 25.21 4.11
N ALA A 61 0.38 25.77 2.91
CA ALA A 61 -0.25 25.06 1.80
C ALA A 61 0.61 23.90 1.31
N GLU A 62 1.92 24.10 1.20
CA GLU A 62 2.87 23.06 0.82
C GLU A 62 2.99 21.99 1.92
N MET A 63 2.93 22.37 3.20
CA MET A 63 2.88 21.40 4.29
C MET A 63 1.59 20.58 4.25
N GLN A 64 0.43 21.22 4.02
CA GLN A 64 -0.83 20.49 3.85
C GLN A 64 -0.75 19.51 2.68
N ALA A 65 -0.10 19.88 1.58
CA ALA A 65 0.10 18.97 0.45
C ALA A 65 1.03 17.78 0.80
N VAL A 66 1.97 17.94 1.73
CA VAL A 66 2.79 16.83 2.25
C VAL A 66 1.93 15.92 3.11
N ASP A 67 1.12 16.48 4.00
CA ASP A 67 0.22 15.72 4.88
C ASP A 67 -0.78 14.90 4.02
N ASP A 68 -1.46 15.54 3.05
CA ASP A 68 -2.41 14.87 2.15
C ASP A 68 -1.72 13.75 1.34
N ALA A 69 -0.49 13.97 0.87
CA ALA A 69 0.25 12.95 0.11
C ALA A 69 0.71 11.78 0.99
N GLN A 70 0.99 12.05 2.27
CA GLN A 70 1.37 11.03 3.25
C GLN A 70 0.17 10.15 3.62
N ASP A 71 -1.02 10.73 3.80
CA ASP A 71 -2.26 9.99 4.02
C ASP A 71 -2.56 9.05 2.81
N ASP A 72 -2.47 9.58 1.59
CA ASP A 72 -2.60 8.80 0.34
C ASP A 72 -1.60 7.62 0.29
N PHE A 73 -0.37 7.83 0.79
CA PHE A 73 0.67 6.82 0.81
C PHE A 73 0.40 5.72 1.85
N GLU A 74 -0.09 6.08 3.03
CA GLU A 74 -0.45 5.13 4.07
C GLU A 74 -1.62 4.23 3.63
N ASP A 75 -2.62 4.79 2.96
CA ASP A 75 -3.70 4.04 2.35
C ASP A 75 -3.18 3.07 1.27
N ALA A 76 -2.32 3.54 0.37
CA ALA A 76 -1.73 2.71 -0.69
C ALA A 76 -0.83 1.58 -0.11
N VAL A 77 -0.13 1.83 0.99
CA VAL A 77 0.65 0.81 1.71
C VAL A 77 -0.27 -0.29 2.25
N ASP A 78 -1.39 0.08 2.84
CA ASP A 78 -2.33 -0.88 3.41
C ASP A 78 -3.08 -1.67 2.35
N GLU A 79 -3.40 -1.05 1.21
CA GLU A 79 -3.92 -1.75 0.03
C GLU A 79 -2.89 -2.73 -0.54
N TYR A 80 -1.63 -2.30 -0.69
CA TYR A 80 -0.55 -3.15 -1.18
C TYR A 80 -0.36 -4.40 -0.30
N LYS A 81 -0.31 -4.24 1.03
CA LYS A 81 -0.20 -5.37 1.97
C LYS A 81 -1.37 -6.35 1.88
N LYS A 82 -2.58 -5.87 1.57
CA LYS A 82 -3.77 -6.72 1.40
C LYS A 82 -3.74 -7.46 0.06
N ALA A 83 -3.32 -6.78 -1.00
CA ALA A 83 -3.31 -7.31 -2.35
C ALA A 83 -2.12 -8.23 -2.64
N CYS A 84 -0.99 -8.02 -1.96
CA CYS A 84 0.27 -8.76 -2.13
C CYS A 84 0.63 -9.56 -0.85
N PRO A 85 0.08 -10.76 -0.65
CA PRO A 85 0.41 -11.64 0.48
C PRO A 85 1.78 -12.31 0.38
#